data_AF-A0A915LNB0-F1
#
_entry.id   AF-A0A915LNB0-F1
#
_cell.length_a   1.000
_cell.length_b   1.000
_cell.length_c   1.000
_cell.angle_alpha   90.00
_cell.angle_beta   90.00
_cell.angle_gamma   90.00
#
_symmetry.space_group_name_H-M   'P 1'
#
loop_
_entity.id
_entity.type
_entity.pdbx_description
1 polymer ?
#
loop_
_entity_poly.entity_id
_entity_poly.type
_entity_poly.pdbx_seq_one_letter_code
_entity_poly.pdbx_strand_id
1 'polypeptide(L)'
;GALINVDVALRKAQKVDCKICNKKGASIRCYKLDCINKDFAFHLRCAKKCNGHFLKDKTFFCPNHEIRQDFLIAHFDALKRIFIQREENSLLSKIFNHSYSTEMLMRVGSLIFHKIGQLLPEQLKAFTTSDYIFPIGYKVTRIFWSISEIYENDKMFYECLITENGGKPNFIVTILTNKKEEEKKFFGEEPTKSWEEIQELICKLRENTKGKNLRFFPKQLSGEVLFGFTEPAISKMLESTELPGIDQIYTYTFKHGGTPLMDLPLAENPSGCARCEPCFRTLVKRKHKPIISNSPNKMDEKTSYSSDSVVSREGRGETL
;
A
#
# COMPACT_ATOMS: atom_id res chain seq x y z
N GLY A 1 3.91 -7.31 -16.71
CA GLY A 1 4.39 -6.10 -17.39
C GLY A 1 3.78 -4.93 -16.68
N ALA A 2 4.57 -3.90 -16.40
CA ALA A 2 4.09 -2.72 -15.70
C ALA A 2 4.14 -1.50 -16.62
N LEU A 3 3.16 -0.60 -16.50
CA LEU A 3 3.22 0.74 -17.05
C LEU A 3 3.94 1.62 -16.04
N ILE A 4 5.01 2.26 -16.48
CA ILE A 4 5.84 3.14 -15.67
C ILE A 4 5.49 4.58 -16.03
N ASN A 5 5.62 5.51 -15.08
CA ASN A 5 5.45 6.95 -15.30
C ASN A 5 4.06 7.34 -15.84
N VAL A 6 3.02 6.55 -15.56
CA VAL A 6 1.64 6.83 -16.01
C VAL A 6 1.17 8.20 -15.53
N ASP A 7 1.47 8.58 -14.28
CA ASP A 7 1.08 9.88 -13.73
C ASP A 7 1.77 11.06 -14.46
N VAL A 8 2.99 10.87 -14.94
CA VAL A 8 3.71 11.87 -15.76
C VAL A 8 3.08 11.95 -17.14
N ALA A 9 2.80 10.80 -17.76
CA ALA A 9 2.16 10.73 -19.08
C ALA A 9 0.77 11.37 -19.06
N LEU A 10 -0.03 11.11 -18.02
CA LEU A 10 -1.36 11.71 -17.82
C LEU A 10 -1.28 13.22 -17.69
N ARG A 11 -0.41 13.74 -16.81
CA ARG A 11 -0.22 15.20 -16.63
C ARG A 11 0.21 15.90 -17.93
N LYS A 12 1.07 15.26 -18.72
CA LYS A 12 1.45 15.77 -20.05
C LYS A 12 0.25 15.75 -21.00
N ALA A 13 -0.43 14.62 -21.13
CA ALA A 13 -1.54 14.43 -22.06
C ALA A 13 -2.74 15.34 -21.76
N GLN A 14 -3.00 15.65 -20.48
CA GLN A 14 -4.07 16.57 -20.05
C GLN A 14 -3.99 17.96 -20.70
N LYS A 15 -2.79 18.40 -21.10
CA LYS A 15 -2.59 19.71 -21.75
C LYS A 15 -2.60 19.64 -23.27
N VAL A 16 -2.57 18.44 -23.85
CA VAL A 16 -2.34 18.21 -25.28
C VAL A 16 -3.65 17.88 -25.99
N ASP A 17 -3.95 18.63 -27.04
CA ASP A 17 -5.13 18.42 -27.89
C ASP A 17 -4.88 17.35 -28.95
N CYS A 18 -5.90 16.54 -29.18
CA CYS A 18 -5.90 15.54 -30.24
C CYS A 18 -6.11 16.21 -31.61
N LYS A 19 -5.28 15.92 -32.59
CA LYS A 19 -5.39 16.44 -33.97
C LYS A 19 -6.72 16.10 -34.67
N ILE A 20 -7.39 15.02 -34.24
CA ILE A 20 -8.62 14.53 -34.89
C ILE A 20 -9.88 15.09 -34.25
N CYS A 21 -9.96 15.10 -32.91
CA CYS A 21 -11.18 15.50 -32.20
C CYS A 21 -11.06 16.81 -31.44
N ASN A 22 -9.87 17.44 -31.44
CA ASN A 22 -9.54 18.68 -30.72
C ASN A 22 -9.85 18.66 -29.21
N LYS A 23 -10.00 17.46 -28.62
CA LYS A 23 -10.15 17.29 -27.17
C LYS A 23 -8.79 17.00 -26.52
N LYS A 24 -8.64 17.44 -25.27
CA LYS A 24 -7.47 17.17 -24.42
C LYS A 24 -7.28 15.67 -24.14
N GLY A 25 -6.08 15.29 -23.70
CA GLY A 25 -5.76 13.91 -23.29
C GLY A 25 -5.04 13.08 -24.36
N ALA A 26 -4.55 13.69 -25.43
CA ALA A 26 -3.84 12.98 -26.49
C ALA A 26 -2.38 12.69 -26.06
N SER A 27 -1.98 11.42 -26.14
CA SER A 27 -0.67 10.96 -25.66
C SER A 27 0.19 10.26 -26.72
N ILE A 28 -0.37 9.93 -27.89
CA ILE A 28 0.32 9.17 -28.93
C ILE A 28 0.81 10.14 -30.00
N ARG A 29 2.07 10.00 -30.41
CA ARG A 29 2.74 10.81 -31.43
C ARG A 29 3.47 9.91 -32.41
N CYS A 30 3.67 10.40 -33.63
CA CYS A 30 4.45 9.68 -34.63
C CYS A 30 5.88 9.46 -34.13
N TYR A 31 6.40 8.24 -34.24
CA TYR A 31 7.74 7.88 -33.77
C TYR A 31 8.86 8.51 -34.64
N LYS A 32 8.59 8.74 -35.94
CA LYS A 32 9.59 9.31 -36.86
C LYS A 32 9.81 10.81 -36.58
N LEU A 33 11.04 11.16 -36.17
CA LEU A 33 11.44 12.53 -35.81
C LEU A 33 11.37 13.55 -36.96
N ASP A 34 11.48 13.09 -38.20
CA ASP A 34 11.43 13.95 -39.40
C ASP A 34 10.03 14.00 -40.03
N CYS A 35 9.03 13.44 -39.35
CA CYS A 35 7.66 13.45 -39.85
C CYS A 35 7.05 14.87 -39.76
N ILE A 36 6.36 15.30 -40.81
CA ILE A 36 5.57 16.55 -40.85
C ILE A 36 4.52 16.56 -39.72
N ASN A 37 4.01 15.38 -39.34
CA ASN A 37 2.98 15.21 -38.31
C ASN A 37 3.55 14.87 -36.92
N LYS A 38 4.86 15.00 -36.68
CA LYS A 38 5.49 14.62 -35.39
C LYS A 38 4.94 15.38 -34.18
N ASP A 39 4.56 16.63 -34.40
CA ASP A 39 4.05 17.51 -33.35
C ASP A 39 2.56 17.31 -33.08
N PHE A 40 1.87 16.57 -33.94
CA PHE A 40 0.49 16.18 -33.73
C PHE A 40 0.38 15.01 -32.77
N ALA A 41 -0.53 15.15 -31.82
CA ALA A 41 -0.86 14.11 -30.86
C ALA A 41 -2.24 13.54 -31.18
N PHE A 42 -2.40 12.26 -30.85
CA PHE A 42 -3.61 11.50 -31.10
C PHE A 42 -4.02 10.75 -29.82
N HIS A 43 -5.32 10.58 -29.59
CA HIS A 43 -5.81 9.52 -28.71
C HIS A 43 -5.63 8.17 -29.39
N LEU A 44 -5.53 7.08 -28.62
CA LEU A 44 -5.47 5.71 -29.17
C LEU A 44 -6.61 5.41 -30.14
N ARG A 45 -7.84 5.75 -29.74
CA ARG A 45 -9.03 5.56 -30.59
C ARG A 45 -9.03 6.45 -31.82
N CYS A 46 -8.53 7.68 -31.72
CA CYS A 46 -8.45 8.61 -32.86
C CYS A 46 -7.38 8.18 -33.87
N ALA A 47 -6.21 7.77 -33.39
CA ALA A 47 -5.14 7.20 -34.19
C ALA A 47 -5.60 5.95 -34.97
N LYS A 48 -6.40 5.09 -34.34
CA LYS A 48 -7.00 3.93 -35.01
C LYS A 48 -8.00 4.34 -36.10
N LYS A 49 -8.81 5.38 -35.86
CA LYS A 49 -9.82 5.87 -36.82
C LYS A 49 -9.21 6.54 -38.05
N CYS A 50 -8.03 7.15 -37.92
CA CYS A 50 -7.37 7.79 -39.06
C CYS A 50 -6.43 6.86 -39.84
N ASN A 51 -6.50 5.54 -39.64
CA ASN A 51 -5.59 4.56 -40.24
C ASN A 51 -4.11 4.76 -39.87
N GLY A 52 -3.83 5.19 -38.64
CA GLY A 52 -2.46 5.19 -38.13
C GLY A 52 -1.95 3.76 -37.88
N HIS A 53 -0.63 3.58 -38.01
CA HIS A 53 0.03 2.28 -37.94
C HIS A 53 0.60 2.03 -36.55
N PHE A 54 0.24 0.89 -35.94
CA PHE A 54 0.81 0.44 -34.67
C PHE A 54 1.66 -0.79 -34.92
N LEU A 55 2.93 -0.75 -34.51
CA LEU A 55 3.88 -1.84 -34.74
C LEU A 55 4.05 -2.73 -33.52
N LYS A 56 4.50 -3.97 -33.73
CA LYS A 56 4.71 -4.98 -32.68
C LYS A 56 5.65 -4.52 -31.55
N ASP A 57 6.54 -3.57 -31.82
CA ASP A 57 7.44 -2.93 -30.86
C ASP A 57 6.78 -1.81 -30.03
N LYS A 58 5.46 -1.60 -30.18
CA LYS A 58 4.63 -0.58 -29.52
C LYS A 58 4.83 0.84 -30.04
N THR A 59 5.54 1.02 -31.15
CA THR A 59 5.66 2.34 -31.80
C THR A 59 4.42 2.66 -32.63
N PHE A 60 4.19 3.96 -32.85
CA PHE A 60 3.08 4.48 -33.65
C PHE A 60 3.61 5.33 -34.80
N PHE A 61 3.05 5.15 -35.99
CA PHE A 61 3.29 6.00 -37.16
C PHE A 61 1.97 6.59 -37.65
N CYS A 62 2.00 7.87 -38.01
CA CYS A 62 0.83 8.51 -38.61
C CYS A 62 0.51 7.93 -40.01
N PRO A 63 -0.67 8.20 -40.57
CA PRO A 63 -1.12 7.64 -41.86
C PRO A 63 -0.27 8.05 -43.06
N ASN A 64 0.62 9.04 -42.92
CA ASN A 64 1.53 9.51 -43.96
C ASN A 64 2.78 8.63 -44.12
N HIS A 65 2.84 7.48 -43.46
CA HIS A 65 3.97 6.56 -43.55
C HIS A 65 3.52 5.22 -44.12
N GLU A 66 4.26 4.71 -45.09
CA GLU A 66 4.07 3.35 -45.58
C GLU A 66 4.86 2.38 -44.69
N ILE A 67 4.14 1.45 -44.05
CA ILE A 67 4.70 0.44 -43.16
C ILE A 67 4.34 -0.95 -43.72
N ARG A 68 5.32 -1.84 -43.80
CA ARG A 68 5.08 -3.25 -44.21
C ARG A 68 4.15 -3.95 -43.23
N GLN A 69 3.21 -4.74 -43.76
CA GLN A 69 2.16 -5.39 -42.98
C GLN A 69 2.71 -6.33 -41.89
N ASP A 70 3.85 -7.00 -42.12
CA ASP A 70 4.46 -7.93 -41.17
C ASP A 70 4.84 -7.29 -39.82
N PHE A 71 5.07 -5.97 -39.80
CA PHE A 71 5.40 -5.24 -38.58
C PHE A 71 4.18 -4.76 -37.82
N LEU A 72 2.99 -4.73 -38.44
CA LEU A 72 1.77 -4.23 -37.83
C LEU A 72 1.27 -5.18 -36.73
N ILE A 73 0.68 -4.59 -35.70
CA ILE A 73 -0.04 -5.33 -34.68
C ILE A 73 -1.35 -5.86 -35.28
N ALA A 74 -1.59 -7.17 -35.15
CA ALA A 74 -2.85 -7.79 -35.58
C ALA A 74 -4.03 -7.46 -34.64
N HIS A 75 -3.79 -7.48 -33.32
CA HIS A 75 -4.82 -7.26 -32.30
C HIS A 75 -4.32 -6.40 -31.14
N PHE A 76 -5.18 -5.52 -30.61
CA PHE A 76 -4.86 -4.67 -29.46
C PHE A 76 -5.12 -5.34 -28.11
N ASP A 77 -5.51 -6.61 -28.12
CA ASP A 77 -5.90 -7.33 -26.91
C ASP A 77 -4.67 -7.60 -26.03
N ALA A 78 -4.66 -6.99 -24.86
CA ALA A 78 -3.67 -7.26 -23.84
C ALA A 78 -4.03 -8.56 -23.13
N LEU A 79 -3.55 -9.70 -23.64
CA LEU A 79 -3.78 -11.04 -23.05
C LEU A 79 -3.13 -11.22 -21.66
N LYS A 80 -2.44 -10.21 -21.13
CA LYS A 80 -1.77 -10.24 -19.84
C LYS A 80 -2.26 -9.10 -18.95
N ARG A 81 -2.47 -9.37 -17.66
CA ARG A 81 -2.70 -8.32 -16.65
C ARG A 81 -1.53 -7.34 -16.65
N ILE A 82 -1.83 -6.07 -16.88
CA ILE A 82 -0.87 -4.96 -16.85
C ILE A 82 -1.15 -4.14 -15.59
N PHE A 83 -0.11 -3.92 -14.79
CA PHE A 83 -0.20 -3.13 -13.56
C PHE A 83 0.41 -1.76 -13.79
N ILE A 84 -0.05 -0.73 -13.07
CA ILE A 84 0.58 0.58 -13.09
C ILE A 84 1.60 0.60 -11.95
N GLN A 85 2.87 0.78 -12.28
CA GLN A 85 3.90 0.96 -11.27
C GLN A 85 3.70 2.31 -10.60
N ARG A 86 3.59 2.28 -9.27
CA ARG A 86 3.47 3.45 -8.42
C ARG A 86 4.36 3.22 -7.20
N GLU A 87 4.69 4.31 -6.51
CA GLU A 87 5.39 4.24 -5.24
C GLU A 87 4.44 3.76 -4.14
N GLU A 88 4.81 2.67 -3.46
CA GLU A 88 3.98 1.98 -2.46
C GLU A 88 3.61 2.89 -1.30
N ASN A 89 4.60 3.58 -0.70
CA ASN A 89 4.38 4.48 0.44
C ASN A 89 3.42 5.63 0.10
N SER A 90 3.51 6.17 -1.12
CA SER A 90 2.61 7.23 -1.61
C SER A 90 1.17 6.73 -1.79
N LEU A 91 0.99 5.47 -2.21
CA LEU A 91 -0.34 4.86 -2.33
C LEU A 91 -0.97 4.59 -0.98
N LEU A 92 -0.20 3.99 -0.07
CA LEU A 92 -0.64 3.75 1.31
C LEU A 92 -1.14 5.06 1.90
N SER A 93 -0.35 6.14 1.82
CA SER A 93 -0.76 7.51 2.24
C SER A 93 -2.14 7.94 1.79
N LYS A 94 -2.41 7.78 0.49
CA LYS A 94 -3.64 8.25 -0.11
C LYS A 94 -4.85 7.40 0.29
N ILE A 95 -4.64 6.11 0.57
CA ILE A 95 -5.70 5.22 1.08
C ILE A 95 -6.12 5.67 2.50
N PHE A 96 -5.17 6.04 3.35
CA PHE A 96 -5.45 6.49 4.72
C PHE A 96 -6.09 7.86 4.82
N ASN A 97 -5.55 8.84 4.10
CA ASN A 97 -6.03 10.22 4.22
C ASN A 97 -7.38 10.43 3.52
N HIS A 98 -7.97 9.37 2.93
CA HIS A 98 -9.12 9.45 2.02
C HIS A 98 -8.96 10.59 1.00
N SER A 99 -7.72 10.93 0.64
CA SER A 99 -7.37 12.17 -0.06
C SER A 99 -7.55 12.05 -1.57
N TYR A 100 -8.19 10.97 -2.02
CA TYR A 100 -8.41 10.65 -3.41
C TYR A 100 -9.91 10.69 -3.68
N SER A 101 -10.30 11.31 -4.79
CA SER A 101 -11.71 11.48 -5.20
C SER A 101 -12.43 10.17 -5.54
N THR A 102 -11.72 9.04 -5.49
CA THR A 102 -12.23 7.70 -5.81
C THR A 102 -11.86 6.79 -4.67
N GLU A 103 -12.80 5.97 -4.22
CA GLU A 103 -12.55 4.93 -3.20
C GLU A 103 -11.40 4.02 -3.67
N MET A 104 -10.32 3.99 -2.90
CA MET A 104 -9.20 3.09 -3.13
C MET A 104 -9.26 1.97 -2.11
N LEU A 105 -9.05 0.74 -2.57
CA LEU A 105 -9.06 -0.45 -1.74
C LEU A 105 -7.71 -1.14 -1.88
N MET A 106 -7.07 -1.41 -0.75
CA MET A 106 -5.83 -2.17 -0.72
C MET A 106 -6.15 -3.66 -0.70
N ARG A 107 -5.65 -4.40 -1.69
CA ARG A 107 -5.77 -5.85 -1.75
C ARG A 107 -4.38 -6.48 -1.85
N VAL A 108 -4.08 -7.36 -0.91
CA VAL A 108 -2.86 -8.16 -0.86
C VAL A 108 -3.24 -9.63 -0.99
N GLY A 109 -3.13 -10.17 -2.21
CA GLY A 109 -3.50 -11.56 -2.50
C GLY A 109 -4.98 -11.86 -2.20
N SER A 110 -5.21 -12.69 -1.18
CA SER A 110 -6.54 -13.05 -0.66
C SER A 110 -7.05 -12.12 0.44
N LEU A 111 -6.25 -11.14 0.87
CA LEU A 111 -6.63 -10.17 1.89
C LEU A 111 -7.04 -8.85 1.25
N ILE A 112 -8.13 -8.28 1.75
CA ILE A 112 -8.64 -6.96 1.40
C ILE A 112 -8.65 -6.13 2.68
N PHE A 113 -8.00 -4.98 2.65
CA PHE A 113 -7.93 -4.09 3.80
C PHE A 113 -9.00 -3.00 3.72
N HIS A 114 -9.68 -2.73 4.84
CA HIS A 114 -10.73 -1.72 4.94
C HIS A 114 -10.39 -0.62 5.94
N LYS A 115 -10.05 -0.98 7.19
CA LYS A 115 -9.80 -0.01 8.28
C LYS A 115 -8.67 -0.49 9.19
N ILE A 116 -7.79 0.43 9.60
CA ILE A 116 -6.67 0.12 10.49
C ILE A 116 -7.09 0.05 11.96
N GLY A 117 -8.15 0.77 12.36
CA GLY A 117 -8.56 0.87 13.77
C GLY A 117 -7.77 1.92 14.55
N GLN A 118 -7.99 1.97 15.87
CA GLN A 118 -7.32 2.89 16.81
C GLN A 118 -7.07 2.16 18.13
N LEU A 119 -6.06 2.60 18.89
CA LEU A 119 -5.83 2.18 20.27
C LEU A 119 -5.56 3.39 21.14
N LEU A 120 -6.14 3.39 22.33
CA LEU A 120 -5.81 4.34 23.37
C LEU A 120 -4.54 3.91 24.12
N PRO A 121 -3.76 4.84 24.71
CA PRO A 121 -2.55 4.52 25.44
C PRO A 121 -2.75 3.48 26.56
N GLU A 122 -3.91 3.52 27.23
CA GLU A 122 -4.27 2.61 28.32
C GLU A 122 -4.46 1.16 27.82
N GLN A 123 -4.91 1.01 26.58
CA GLN A 123 -5.19 -0.28 25.94
C GLN A 123 -3.92 -0.94 25.36
N LEU A 124 -2.86 -0.18 25.15
CA LEU A 124 -1.62 -0.67 24.52
C LEU A 124 -1.04 -1.91 25.24
N LYS A 125 -1.16 -2.00 26.57
CA LYS A 125 -0.66 -3.16 27.33
C LYS A 125 -1.45 -4.44 27.09
N ALA A 126 -2.76 -4.33 26.86
CA ALA A 126 -3.65 -5.49 26.72
C ALA A 126 -3.88 -5.90 25.26
N PHE A 127 -3.65 -4.99 24.31
CA PHE A 127 -3.90 -5.18 22.88
C PHE A 127 -2.61 -5.35 22.06
N THR A 128 -1.49 -5.68 22.70
CA THR A 128 -0.21 -5.98 22.03
C THR A 128 0.37 -7.30 22.50
N THR A 129 1.11 -7.95 21.60
CA THR A 129 1.99 -9.10 21.88
C THR A 129 3.42 -8.69 21.57
N SER A 130 4.41 -9.60 21.71
CA SER A 130 5.79 -9.34 21.29
C SER A 130 5.91 -8.92 19.83
N ASP A 131 5.00 -9.45 18.99
CA ASP A 131 5.13 -9.44 17.54
C ASP A 131 3.99 -8.72 16.80
N TYR A 132 2.85 -8.49 17.45
CA TYR A 132 1.64 -7.96 16.81
C TYR A 132 0.90 -6.92 17.67
N ILE A 133 0.24 -5.99 17.00
CA ILE A 133 -0.62 -4.95 17.58
C ILE A 133 -2.05 -5.20 17.10
N PHE A 134 -3.02 -5.19 18.01
CA PHE A 134 -4.43 -5.50 17.71
C PHE A 134 -5.32 -4.27 17.89
N PRO A 135 -5.39 -3.35 16.92
CA PRO A 135 -6.18 -2.14 17.08
C PRO A 135 -7.69 -2.36 17.07
N ILE A 136 -8.40 -1.60 17.90
CA ILE A 136 -9.86 -1.64 17.98
C ILE A 136 -10.45 -0.99 16.72
N GLY A 137 -11.42 -1.66 16.11
CA GLY A 137 -12.00 -1.25 14.84
C GLY A 137 -11.15 -1.58 13.62
N TYR A 138 -10.08 -2.37 13.79
CA TYR A 138 -9.38 -3.01 12.66
C TYR A 138 -10.35 -3.86 11.86
N LYS A 139 -10.36 -3.67 10.55
CA LYS A 139 -11.30 -4.32 9.64
C LYS A 139 -10.62 -4.75 8.35
N VAL A 140 -10.69 -6.05 8.06
CA VAL A 140 -10.21 -6.64 6.80
C VAL A 140 -11.19 -7.69 6.30
N THR A 141 -11.14 -8.02 5.01
CA THR A 141 -11.84 -9.17 4.45
C THR A 141 -10.82 -10.18 3.93
N ARG A 142 -10.92 -11.40 4.43
CA ARG A 142 -10.13 -12.55 3.99
C ARG A 142 -10.95 -13.40 3.03
N ILE A 143 -10.43 -13.60 1.83
CA ILE A 143 -10.96 -14.56 0.86
C ILE A 143 -10.41 -15.93 1.24
N PHE A 144 -11.27 -16.80 1.74
CA PHE A 144 -10.88 -18.13 2.20
C PHE A 144 -11.88 -19.19 1.78
N TRP A 145 -11.61 -20.45 2.09
CA TRP A 145 -12.44 -21.57 1.65
C TRP A 145 -13.85 -21.49 2.21
N SER A 146 -14.85 -21.80 1.37
CA SER A 146 -16.25 -21.89 1.75
C SER A 146 -16.48 -22.99 2.79
N ILE A 147 -17.39 -22.73 3.74
CA ILE A 147 -17.86 -23.71 4.73
C ILE A 147 -19.19 -24.39 4.34
N SER A 148 -19.75 -24.08 3.17
CA SER A 148 -21.08 -24.59 2.77
C SER A 148 -21.10 -25.24 1.39
N GLU A 149 -20.23 -24.81 0.48
CA GLU A 149 -20.28 -25.18 -0.96
C GLU A 149 -18.87 -25.54 -1.46
N ILE A 150 -18.73 -26.67 -2.18
CA ILE A 150 -17.45 -27.28 -2.60
C ILE A 150 -17.31 -27.34 -4.14
N TYR A 151 -18.34 -26.95 -4.91
CA TYR A 151 -18.42 -27.32 -6.33
C TYR A 151 -18.51 -26.14 -7.31
N GLU A 152 -18.82 -24.92 -6.87
CA GLU A 152 -18.72 -23.70 -7.69
C GLU A 152 -18.22 -22.53 -6.85
N ASN A 153 -17.02 -22.02 -7.16
CA ASN A 153 -16.33 -20.96 -6.40
C ASN A 153 -16.20 -21.28 -4.91
N ASP A 154 -15.34 -22.25 -4.56
CA ASP A 154 -14.99 -22.72 -3.20
C ASP A 154 -14.45 -21.65 -2.23
N LYS A 155 -14.60 -20.35 -2.54
CA LYS A 155 -14.09 -19.24 -1.76
C LYS A 155 -15.24 -18.34 -1.32
N MET A 156 -15.24 -18.03 -0.05
CA MET A 156 -16.13 -17.05 0.58
C MET A 156 -15.32 -15.87 1.11
N PHE A 157 -16.02 -14.78 1.35
CA PHE A 157 -15.45 -13.58 1.95
C PHE A 157 -15.75 -13.59 3.45
N TYR A 158 -14.69 -13.52 4.25
CA TYR A 158 -14.76 -13.49 5.70
C TYR A 158 -14.34 -12.10 6.17
N GLU A 159 -15.27 -11.33 6.71
CA GLU A 159 -14.97 -10.06 7.35
C GLU A 159 -14.39 -10.31 8.73
N CYS A 160 -13.17 -9.83 8.96
CA CYS A 160 -12.48 -9.92 10.24
C CYS A 160 -12.51 -8.54 10.89
N LEU A 161 -13.04 -8.47 12.11
CA LEU A 161 -13.19 -7.25 12.90
C LEU A 161 -12.60 -7.46 14.29
N ILE A 162 -11.92 -6.44 14.80
CA ILE A 162 -11.45 -6.41 16.19
C ILE A 162 -12.30 -5.41 16.98
N THR A 163 -12.84 -5.87 18.09
CA THR A 163 -13.60 -5.04 19.04
C THR A 163 -12.98 -5.16 20.43
N GLU A 164 -13.44 -4.33 21.37
CA GLU A 164 -13.09 -4.46 22.78
C GLU A 164 -14.21 -5.17 23.54
N ASN A 165 -13.85 -6.11 24.42
CA ASN A 165 -14.76 -6.70 25.39
C ASN A 165 -14.03 -6.85 26.73
N GLY A 166 -14.51 -6.15 27.76
CA GLY A 166 -13.92 -6.22 29.11
C GLY A 166 -12.45 -5.81 29.19
N GLY A 167 -12.02 -4.82 28.39
CA GLY A 167 -10.63 -4.34 28.37
C GLY A 167 -9.63 -5.26 27.65
N LYS A 168 -10.13 -6.26 26.92
CA LYS A 168 -9.32 -7.17 26.09
C LYS A 168 -9.79 -7.14 24.63
N PRO A 169 -8.91 -7.49 23.68
CA PRO A 169 -9.30 -7.66 22.28
C PRO A 169 -10.28 -8.82 22.12
N ASN A 170 -11.31 -8.60 21.32
CA ASN A 170 -12.26 -9.61 20.89
C ASN A 170 -12.23 -9.68 19.36
N PHE A 171 -11.97 -10.87 18.84
CA PHE A 171 -11.81 -11.14 17.42
C PHE A 171 -13.11 -11.72 16.87
N ILE A 172 -13.67 -11.06 15.87
CA ILE A 172 -14.93 -11.42 15.24
C ILE A 172 -14.68 -11.75 13.78
N VAL A 173 -15.15 -12.90 13.32
CA VAL A 173 -15.14 -13.28 11.91
C VAL A 173 -16.58 -13.47 11.45
N THR A 174 -16.99 -12.73 10.42
CA THR A 174 -18.34 -12.77 9.86
C THR A 174 -18.29 -13.26 8.42
N ILE A 175 -19.16 -14.20 8.05
CA ILE A 175 -19.28 -14.62 6.65
C ILE A 175 -20.10 -13.58 5.88
N LEU A 176 -19.53 -13.03 4.82
CA LEU A 176 -20.24 -12.14 3.91
C LEU A 176 -20.94 -12.99 2.83
N THR A 177 -22.22 -13.27 3.03
CA THR A 177 -23.08 -13.95 2.04
C THR A 177 -23.95 -12.95 1.29
N ASN A 178 -24.03 -13.08 -0.04
CA ASN A 178 -24.96 -12.28 -0.86
C ASN A 178 -26.43 -12.73 -0.72
N LYS A 179 -26.68 -13.85 -0.02
CA LYS A 179 -28.01 -14.41 0.24
C LYS A 179 -28.46 -13.90 1.63
N LYS A 180 -29.76 -13.58 1.77
CA LYS A 180 -30.44 -13.04 2.97
C LYS A 180 -30.41 -13.96 4.22
N GLU A 181 -29.47 -14.89 4.30
CA GLU A 181 -29.30 -15.77 5.46
C GLU A 181 -28.59 -15.01 6.58
N GLU A 182 -28.84 -15.46 7.81
CA GLU A 182 -28.26 -14.90 9.02
C GLU A 182 -26.73 -14.82 8.92
N GLU A 183 -26.16 -13.64 9.20
CA GLU A 183 -24.71 -13.45 9.26
C GLU A 183 -24.12 -14.39 10.32
N LYS A 184 -23.55 -15.52 9.90
CA LYS A 184 -22.85 -16.41 10.83
C LYS A 184 -21.58 -15.71 11.32
N LYS A 185 -21.51 -15.48 12.63
CA LYS A 185 -20.39 -14.82 13.34
C LYS A 185 -19.66 -15.82 14.21
N PHE A 186 -18.34 -15.75 14.16
CA PHE A 186 -17.42 -16.54 14.98
C PHE A 186 -16.64 -15.58 15.87
N PHE A 187 -16.47 -15.97 17.13
CA PHE A 187 -15.87 -15.13 18.17
C PHE A 187 -14.66 -15.82 18.77
N GLY A 188 -13.66 -15.05 19.20
CA GLY A 188 -12.52 -15.57 19.93
C GLY A 188 -11.79 -14.47 20.69
N GLU A 189 -11.27 -14.81 21.87
CA GLU A 189 -10.38 -13.93 22.64
C GLU A 189 -8.96 -13.84 22.02
N GLU A 190 -8.63 -14.78 21.13
CA GLU A 190 -7.39 -14.81 20.36
C GLU A 190 -7.71 -14.90 18.85
N PRO A 191 -6.83 -14.37 17.96
CA PRO A 191 -7.04 -14.44 16.52
C PRO A 191 -7.25 -15.86 16.01
N THR A 192 -6.52 -16.82 16.57
CA THR A 192 -6.60 -18.22 16.15
C THR A 192 -7.91 -18.86 16.60
N LYS A 193 -8.39 -18.52 17.80
CA LYS A 193 -9.66 -19.04 18.33
C LYS A 193 -10.86 -18.64 17.48
N SER A 194 -10.90 -17.40 16.97
CA SER A 194 -12.02 -16.96 16.12
C SER A 194 -12.08 -17.70 14.77
N TRP A 195 -10.99 -18.33 14.34
CA TRP A 195 -10.90 -19.09 13.09
C TRP A 195 -10.95 -20.61 13.26
N GLU A 196 -10.82 -21.11 14.49
CA GLU A 196 -10.74 -22.54 14.81
C GLU A 196 -11.99 -23.28 14.31
N GLU A 197 -13.19 -22.78 14.64
CA GLU A 197 -14.45 -23.39 14.19
C GLU A 197 -14.56 -23.40 12.65
N ILE A 198 -14.15 -22.32 11.98
CA ILE A 198 -14.18 -22.22 10.51
C ILE A 198 -13.25 -23.26 9.90
N GLN A 199 -12.05 -23.39 10.44
CA GLN A 199 -11.06 -24.36 9.98
C GLN A 199 -11.54 -25.81 10.19
N GLU A 200 -12.17 -26.12 11.32
CA GLU A 200 -12.75 -27.44 11.58
C GLU A 200 -13.88 -27.78 10.60
N LEU A 201 -14.77 -26.83 10.32
CA LEU A 201 -15.85 -27.02 9.34
C LEU A 201 -15.27 -27.32 7.95
N ILE A 202 -14.25 -26.56 7.52
CA ILE A 202 -13.55 -26.81 6.24
C ILE A 202 -12.88 -28.20 6.23
N CYS A 203 -12.28 -28.62 7.33
CA CYS A 203 -11.68 -29.96 7.44
C CYS A 203 -12.73 -31.05 7.24
N LYS A 204 -13.83 -31.00 8.02
CA LYS A 204 -14.92 -31.98 7.96
C LYS A 204 -15.53 -32.08 6.56
N LEU A 205 -15.75 -30.95 5.91
CA LEU A 205 -16.26 -30.89 4.53
C LEU A 205 -15.33 -31.59 3.54
N ARG A 206 -14.03 -31.36 3.66
CA ARG A 206 -13.02 -31.96 2.76
C ARG A 206 -12.80 -33.44 3.03
N GLU A 207 -12.89 -33.89 4.28
CA GLU A 207 -12.81 -35.31 4.65
C GLU A 207 -14.00 -36.10 4.08
N ASN A 208 -15.20 -35.51 4.15
CA ASN A 208 -16.42 -36.10 3.61
C ASN A 208 -16.40 -36.17 2.07
N THR A 209 -15.64 -35.28 1.42
CA THR A 209 -15.49 -35.22 -0.03
C THR A 209 -14.33 -36.11 -0.49
N LYS A 210 -14.52 -37.44 -0.42
CA LYS A 210 -13.49 -38.43 -0.79
C LYS A 210 -12.97 -38.21 -2.23
N GLY A 211 -11.70 -37.86 -2.36
CA GLY A 211 -10.86 -38.18 -3.53
C GLY A 211 -10.73 -37.14 -4.66
N LYS A 212 -11.43 -35.99 -4.63
CA LYS A 212 -11.26 -34.95 -5.67
C LYS A 212 -10.49 -33.70 -5.22
N ASN A 213 -10.38 -33.44 -3.91
CA ASN A 213 -9.83 -32.19 -3.37
C ASN A 213 -8.60 -32.40 -2.47
N LEU A 214 -7.72 -31.39 -2.43
CA LEU A 214 -6.53 -31.39 -1.57
C LEU A 214 -6.91 -31.38 -0.08
N ARG A 215 -6.24 -32.21 0.71
CA ARG A 215 -6.36 -32.22 2.18
C ARG A 215 -5.98 -30.84 2.74
N PHE A 216 -6.76 -30.36 3.70
CA PHE A 216 -6.52 -29.11 4.40
C PHE A 216 -5.86 -29.38 5.74
N PHE A 217 -4.80 -28.64 6.06
CA PHE A 217 -4.02 -28.81 7.29
C PHE A 217 -4.13 -27.54 8.16
N PRO A 218 -5.05 -27.51 9.13
CA PRO A 218 -5.34 -26.30 9.91
C PRO A 218 -4.16 -25.88 10.81
N LYS A 219 -3.39 -26.84 11.32
CA LYS A 219 -2.28 -26.61 12.28
C LYS A 219 -1.15 -25.70 11.77
N GLN A 220 -1.08 -25.45 10.47
CA GLN A 220 -0.05 -24.58 9.87
C GLN A 220 -0.52 -23.13 9.71
N LEU A 221 -1.81 -22.85 9.93
CA LEU A 221 -2.42 -21.56 9.63
C LEU A 221 -2.83 -20.85 10.91
N SER A 222 -2.03 -19.86 11.31
CA SER A 222 -2.33 -19.06 12.50
C SER A 222 -3.38 -17.98 12.21
N GLY A 223 -4.12 -17.58 13.23
CA GLY A 223 -5.13 -16.53 13.11
C GLY A 223 -4.52 -15.18 12.72
N GLU A 224 -3.29 -14.89 13.16
CA GLU A 224 -2.59 -13.64 12.85
C GLU A 224 -2.35 -13.50 11.34
N VAL A 225 -2.00 -14.61 10.67
CA VAL A 225 -1.86 -14.68 9.20
C VAL A 225 -3.21 -14.48 8.50
N LEU A 226 -4.30 -15.01 9.07
CA LEU A 226 -5.65 -14.87 8.49
C LEU A 226 -6.19 -13.45 8.60
N PHE A 227 -5.93 -12.77 9.73
CA PHE A 227 -6.20 -11.34 9.92
C PHE A 227 -5.22 -10.45 9.15
N GLY A 228 -4.12 -10.99 8.62
CA GLY A 228 -3.18 -10.28 7.77
C GLY A 228 -2.11 -9.49 8.51
N PHE A 229 -1.91 -9.72 9.81
CA PHE A 229 -0.89 -9.01 10.60
C PHE A 229 0.54 -9.34 10.16
N THR A 230 0.74 -10.45 9.46
CA THR A 230 2.03 -10.83 8.87
C THR A 230 2.32 -10.11 7.55
N GLU A 231 1.34 -9.44 6.94
CA GLU A 231 1.55 -8.73 5.67
C GLU A 231 2.40 -7.47 5.92
N PRO A 232 3.57 -7.30 5.25
CA PRO A 232 4.46 -6.18 5.51
C PRO A 232 3.81 -4.81 5.33
N ALA A 233 2.89 -4.68 4.36
CA ALA A 233 2.13 -3.45 4.16
C ALA A 233 1.30 -3.11 5.41
N ILE A 234 0.62 -4.10 6.00
CA ILE A 234 -0.22 -3.91 7.18
C ILE A 234 0.64 -3.72 8.44
N SER A 235 1.69 -4.52 8.65
CA SER A 235 2.62 -4.33 9.78
C SER A 235 3.24 -2.94 9.73
N LYS A 236 3.75 -2.52 8.56
CA LYS A 236 4.28 -1.18 8.36
C LYS A 236 3.22 -0.12 8.60
N MET A 237 1.99 -0.34 8.17
CA MET A 237 0.88 0.57 8.45
C MET A 237 0.62 0.71 9.94
N LEU A 238 0.49 -0.40 10.66
CA LEU A 238 0.26 -0.43 12.12
C LEU A 238 1.40 0.24 12.91
N GLU A 239 2.64 -0.01 12.50
CA GLU A 239 3.83 0.57 13.13
C GLU A 239 4.05 2.05 12.74
N SER A 240 3.72 2.42 11.50
CA SER A 240 3.84 3.81 11.01
C SER A 240 2.72 4.71 11.48
N THR A 241 1.54 4.15 11.76
CA THR A 241 0.53 4.79 12.59
C THR A 241 1.04 4.74 14.03
N GLU A 242 2.04 5.57 14.33
CA GLU A 242 2.53 5.81 15.69
C GLU A 242 1.36 6.31 16.54
N LEU A 243 0.54 5.39 17.07
CA LEU A 243 -0.49 5.74 18.03
C LEU A 243 0.21 6.49 19.16
N PRO A 244 -0.29 7.65 19.60
CA PRO A 244 0.39 8.48 20.58
C PRO A 244 0.78 7.62 21.80
N GLY A 245 2.08 7.40 22.03
CA GLY A 245 2.58 6.62 23.16
C GLY A 245 3.03 5.18 22.90
N ILE A 246 3.01 4.66 21.67
CA ILE A 246 3.60 3.32 21.38
C ILE A 246 5.11 3.27 21.70
N ASP A 247 5.83 4.38 21.58
CA ASP A 247 7.25 4.49 21.99
C ASP A 247 7.50 4.11 23.47
N GLN A 248 6.44 4.05 24.29
CA GLN A 248 6.52 3.68 25.71
C GLN A 248 6.24 2.19 25.96
N ILE A 249 5.92 1.42 24.91
CA ILE A 249 5.68 -0.03 25.01
C ILE A 249 7.03 -0.76 24.89
N TYR A 250 7.59 -1.15 26.02
CA TYR A 250 8.82 -1.96 26.06
C TYR A 250 8.61 -3.43 25.62
N THR A 251 7.37 -3.87 25.48
CA THR A 251 7.01 -5.27 25.19
C THR A 251 6.90 -5.61 23.71
N TYR A 252 6.80 -4.61 22.82
CA TYR A 252 6.62 -4.82 21.38
C TYR A 252 7.93 -4.59 20.63
N THR A 253 8.28 -5.50 19.72
CA THR A 253 9.47 -5.35 18.87
C THR A 253 9.10 -4.77 17.51
N PHE A 254 9.52 -3.53 17.25
CA PHE A 254 9.32 -2.87 15.97
C PHE A 254 10.11 -3.55 14.85
N LYS A 255 9.45 -3.81 13.72
CA LYS A 255 10.00 -4.52 12.55
C LYS A 255 10.36 -3.54 11.43
N HIS A 256 9.66 -2.41 11.37
CA HIS A 256 9.83 -1.34 10.41
C HIS A 256 10.24 -0.07 11.16
N GLY A 257 11.50 0.35 11.03
CA GLY A 257 12.05 1.48 11.78
C GLY A 257 11.22 2.76 11.69
N GLY A 258 11.11 3.48 12.82
CA GLY A 258 10.21 4.61 13.11
C GLY A 258 10.40 5.88 12.27
N THR A 259 10.32 5.73 10.95
CA THR A 259 10.00 6.86 10.07
C THR A 259 8.49 6.84 9.91
N PRO A 260 7.74 7.73 10.60
CA PRO A 260 6.30 7.77 10.44
C PRO A 260 5.99 8.00 8.97
N LEU A 261 5.26 7.05 8.38
CA LEU A 261 4.82 7.15 6.99
C LEU A 261 3.90 8.38 6.83
N MET A 262 3.21 8.80 7.90
CA MET A 262 2.12 9.80 7.92
C MET A 262 2.06 10.62 9.20
N ASP A 263 1.32 11.73 9.16
CA ASP A 263 0.61 12.28 10.32
C ASP A 263 -0.76 11.57 10.43
N LEU A 264 -1.08 11.04 11.62
CA LEU A 264 -2.35 10.35 11.90
C LEU A 264 -3.56 11.29 11.84
N PRO A 265 -4.76 10.81 11.41
CA PRO A 265 -5.99 11.52 11.69
C PRO A 265 -6.16 11.65 13.21
N LEU A 266 -6.72 12.78 13.65
CA LEU A 266 -6.99 13.02 15.07
C LEU A 266 -7.82 11.85 15.63
N ALA A 267 -7.41 11.32 16.78
CA ALA A 267 -8.18 10.29 17.47
C ALA A 267 -9.60 10.82 17.71
N GLU A 268 -10.61 10.00 17.37
CA GLU A 268 -11.99 10.36 17.63
C GLU A 268 -12.25 10.14 19.12
N ASN A 269 -12.61 11.21 19.82
CA ASN A 269 -12.96 11.14 21.23
C ASN A 269 -14.25 10.31 21.39
N PRO A 270 -14.21 9.13 22.04
CA PRO A 270 -15.39 8.28 22.19
C PRO A 270 -16.50 8.92 23.02
N SER A 271 -16.17 9.91 23.85
CA SER A 271 -17.11 10.72 24.63
C SER A 271 -17.69 11.91 23.85
N GLY A 272 -17.14 12.23 22.67
CA GLY A 272 -17.51 13.39 21.87
C GLY A 272 -17.23 14.76 22.53
N CYS A 273 -16.62 14.78 23.71
CA CYS A 273 -16.40 15.98 24.52
C CYS A 273 -14.99 15.97 25.13
N ALA A 274 -14.17 16.95 24.73
CA ALA A 274 -12.78 17.08 25.20
C ALA A 274 -12.65 17.32 26.72
N ARG A 275 -13.74 17.67 27.42
CA ARG A 275 -13.76 17.88 28.88
C ARG A 275 -13.98 16.60 29.68
N CYS A 276 -14.46 15.54 29.04
CA CYS A 276 -14.72 14.26 29.69
C CYS A 276 -13.48 13.34 29.71
N GLU A 277 -12.44 13.69 28.96
CA GLU A 277 -11.21 12.89 28.95
C GLU A 277 -10.30 13.27 30.13
N PRO A 278 -9.63 12.29 30.77
CA PRO A 278 -8.58 12.58 31.73
C PRO A 278 -7.53 13.46 31.05
N CYS A 279 -7.24 14.62 31.65
CA CYS A 279 -6.25 15.55 31.11
C CYS A 279 -4.84 14.95 31.26
N PHE A 280 -4.44 14.12 30.29
CA PHE A 280 -3.07 13.64 30.18
C PHE A 280 -2.22 14.78 29.63
N ARG A 281 -1.41 15.40 30.50
CA ARG A 281 -0.31 16.28 30.09
C ARG A 281 0.78 15.43 29.42
N THR A 282 0.56 15.01 28.18
CA THR A 282 1.64 14.49 27.35
C THR A 282 2.52 15.67 26.96
N LEU A 283 3.65 15.85 27.65
CA LEU A 283 4.72 16.73 27.20
C LEU A 283 5.37 16.11 25.96
N VAL A 284 4.65 16.12 24.83
CA VAL A 284 5.23 15.83 23.53
C VAL A 284 6.12 17.01 23.18
N LYS A 285 7.40 16.95 23.58
CA LYS A 285 8.41 17.80 22.98
C LYS A 285 8.45 17.44 21.50
N ARG A 286 7.83 18.28 20.65
CA ARG A 286 8.11 18.28 19.22
C ARG A 286 9.63 18.45 19.07
N LYS A 287 10.35 17.37 18.81
CA LYS A 287 11.74 17.48 18.36
C LYS A 287 11.67 18.21 17.03
N HIS A 288 12.10 19.49 17.01
CA HIS A 288 12.35 20.19 15.76
C HIS A 288 13.34 19.34 14.96
N LYS A 289 12.90 18.78 13.83
CA LYS A 289 13.78 18.11 12.89
C LYS A 289 14.73 19.16 12.32
N PRO A 290 16.04 18.90 12.20
CA PRO A 290 16.90 19.74 11.38
C PRO A 290 16.40 19.64 9.94
N ILE A 291 16.15 20.79 9.32
CA ILE A 291 15.82 20.89 7.90
C ILE A 291 17.07 20.44 7.14
N ILE A 292 17.05 19.22 6.58
CA ILE A 292 18.01 18.86 5.53
C ILE A 292 17.54 19.60 4.28
N SER A 293 18.04 20.83 4.10
CA SER A 293 17.88 21.60 2.88
C SER A 293 18.70 20.94 1.79
N ASN A 294 18.06 20.11 0.96
CA ASN A 294 18.60 19.77 -0.35
C ASN A 294 18.41 21.00 -1.26
N SER A 295 19.29 21.98 -1.09
CA SER A 295 19.55 23.02 -2.08
C SER A 295 20.88 22.69 -2.77
N PRO A 296 20.96 22.77 -4.11
CA PRO A 296 22.18 22.44 -4.84
C PRO A 296 23.19 23.57 -4.61
N ASN A 297 24.20 23.34 -3.76
CA ASN A 297 25.29 24.28 -3.61
C ASN A 297 26.14 24.29 -4.89
N LYS A 298 26.26 25.49 -5.47
CA LYS A 298 27.22 25.85 -6.51
C LYS A 298 28.62 25.34 -6.13
N MET A 299 29.28 24.70 -7.09
CA MET A 299 30.71 24.42 -7.02
C MET A 299 31.45 25.75 -7.15
N ASP A 300 32.13 26.17 -6.09
CA ASP A 300 33.20 27.16 -6.17
C ASP A 300 34.55 26.44 -5.97
N GLU A 301 35.48 26.76 -6.87
CA GLU A 301 36.79 26.16 -7.04
C GLU A 301 37.68 26.29 -5.80
N LYS A 302 38.34 25.18 -5.45
CA LYS A 302 39.41 25.14 -4.44
C LYS A 302 40.68 25.78 -4.99
N THR A 303 41.18 26.81 -4.32
CA THR A 303 42.62 27.06 -4.21
C THR A 303 42.96 27.43 -2.77
N SER A 304 43.61 26.53 -2.05
CA SER A 304 44.43 26.91 -0.88
C SER A 304 45.54 25.88 -0.66
N TYR A 305 46.75 26.42 -0.62
CA TYR A 305 48.03 25.75 -0.42
C TYR A 305 48.09 25.10 0.97
N SER A 306 48.71 23.92 1.02
CA SER A 306 49.07 23.22 2.25
C SER A 306 50.57 23.40 2.49
N SER A 307 50.93 24.02 3.60
CA SER A 307 52.23 23.86 4.25
C SER A 307 51.97 23.93 5.75
N ASP A 308 52.24 22.84 6.46
CA ASP A 308 53.32 22.86 7.46
C ASP A 308 53.52 21.47 8.06
N SER A 309 54.68 20.93 7.69
CA SER A 309 55.33 19.76 8.25
C SER A 309 55.96 20.10 9.61
N VAL A 310 55.72 19.18 10.55
CA VAL A 310 56.38 19.05 11.85
C VAL A 310 57.90 18.98 11.72
N VAL A 311 58.64 19.84 12.44
CA VAL A 311 60.01 19.54 12.90
C VAL A 311 60.25 20.18 14.27
N SER A 312 60.59 19.35 15.26
CA SER A 312 61.13 19.77 16.56
C SER A 312 62.65 19.80 16.52
N ARG A 313 63.29 20.84 17.10
CA ARG A 313 64.60 20.70 17.74
C ARG A 313 64.94 21.86 18.69
N GLU A 314 65.54 21.47 19.80
CA GLU A 314 65.95 22.24 20.97
C GLU A 314 67.10 23.23 20.69
N GLY A 315 67.25 24.23 21.57
CA GLY A 315 68.57 24.66 22.04
C GLY A 315 68.86 26.16 22.07
N ARG A 316 68.89 26.70 23.31
CA ARG A 316 69.81 27.71 23.89
C ARG A 316 69.83 29.14 23.33
N GLY A 317 69.83 30.11 24.26
CA GLY A 317 70.65 31.33 24.14
C GLY A 317 69.97 32.65 24.53
N GLU A 318 70.13 33.02 25.80
CA GLU A 318 70.36 34.36 26.38
C GLU A 318 69.95 35.67 25.66
N THR A 319 69.20 36.47 26.44
CA THR A 319 69.20 37.94 26.59
C THR A 319 70.14 38.79 25.70
N LEU A 320 69.55 39.82 25.08
CA LEU A 320 69.71 41.23 25.47
C LEU A 320 68.56 42.08 24.91
#